data_AF-A0A7N0TR39-F1
#
_entry.id   AF-A0A7N0TR39-F1
#
_cell.length_a   1.000
_cell.length_b   1.000
_cell.length_c   1.000
_cell.angle_alpha   90.00
_cell.angle_beta   90.00
_cell.angle_gamma   90.00
#
_symmetry.space_group_name_H-M   'P 1'
#
loop_
_entity.id
_entity.type
_entity.pdbx_description
1 polymer ?
#
loop_
_entity_poly.entity_id
_entity_poly.type
_entity_poly.pdbx_seq_one_letter_code
_entity_poly.pdbx_strand_id
1 'polypeptide(L)'
;MTTASCIFCQIVRSETFTKLLHSDEKFVAFLHINRSAYRHYLVIPVDHIATVRDLQRRTTHVLTVGQTILHRDAQQFGFHQPPFNSVDHLHLHCLALPYAPSWRHLKYLSLWPYGGFIEAGKLLEKIKPP
;
A
#
# COMPACT_ATOMS: atom_id res chain seq x y z
N MET A 1 -12.80 8.76 6.99
CA MET A 1 -12.27 10.15 6.95
C MET A 1 -12.79 10.85 5.71
N THR A 2 -13.02 12.17 5.74
CA THR A 2 -13.36 12.94 4.54
C THR A 2 -12.11 13.20 3.68
N THR A 3 -12.26 13.26 2.37
CA THR A 3 -11.15 13.46 1.41
C THR A 3 -10.31 14.71 1.70
N ALA A 4 -10.90 15.74 2.31
CA ALA A 4 -10.24 17.01 2.63
C ALA A 4 -9.16 16.90 3.73
N SER A 5 -9.26 15.93 4.65
CA SER A 5 -8.32 15.78 5.78
C SER A 5 -7.33 14.62 5.58
N CYS A 6 -7.39 13.93 4.44
CA CYS A 6 -6.56 12.77 4.18
C CYS A 6 -5.20 13.19 3.61
N ILE A 7 -4.11 12.88 4.34
CA ILE A 7 -2.74 13.18 3.90
C ILE A 7 -2.40 12.52 2.55
N PHE A 8 -2.95 11.35 2.24
CA PHE A 8 -2.70 10.69 0.95
C PHE A 8 -3.47 11.37 -0.19
N CYS A 9 -4.68 11.88 0.05
CA CYS A 9 -5.36 12.76 -0.91
C CYS A 9 -4.57 14.05 -1.17
N GLN A 10 -3.95 14.64 -0.13
CA GLN A 10 -3.09 15.81 -0.29
C GLN A 10 -1.84 15.49 -1.13
N ILE A 11 -1.24 14.31 -0.96
CA ILE A 11 -0.13 13.84 -1.81
C ILE A 11 -0.59 13.71 -3.27
N VAL A 12 -1.75 13.10 -3.53
CA VAL A 12 -2.31 12.98 -4.89
C VAL A 12 -2.53 14.36 -5.53
N ARG A 13 -2.98 15.36 -4.75
CA ARG A 13 -3.18 16.75 -5.21
C ARG A 13 -1.89 17.57 -5.31
N SER A 14 -0.73 16.98 -5.01
CA SER A 14 0.56 17.68 -4.95
C SER A 14 0.58 18.85 -3.95
N GLU A 15 -0.23 18.79 -2.90
CA GLU A 15 -0.28 19.78 -1.80
C GLU A 15 0.82 19.55 -0.74
N THR A 16 1.70 18.57 -0.97
CA THR A 16 2.79 18.19 -0.05
C THR A 16 4.13 18.18 -0.77
N PHE A 17 5.23 18.24 -0.04
CA PHE A 17 6.60 18.11 -0.58
C PHE A 17 7.00 16.66 -0.92
N THR A 18 6.04 15.73 -0.99
CA THR A 18 6.30 14.31 -1.26
C THR A 18 6.74 14.14 -2.72
N LYS A 19 7.97 13.70 -2.93
CA LYS A 19 8.45 13.34 -4.27
C LYS A 19 7.76 12.07 -4.76
N LEU A 20 7.00 12.21 -5.85
CA LEU A 20 6.37 11.08 -6.54
C LEU A 20 7.42 10.34 -7.38
N LEU A 21 7.39 9.01 -7.30
CA LEU A 21 8.17 8.12 -8.15
C LEU A 21 7.39 7.76 -9.42
N HIS A 22 6.07 7.72 -9.31
CA HIS A 22 5.14 7.49 -10.40
C HIS A 22 3.83 8.20 -10.12
N SER A 23 3.19 8.69 -11.17
CA SER A 23 1.85 9.27 -11.13
C SER A 23 1.16 8.98 -12.44
N ASP A 24 -0.02 8.37 -12.38
CA ASP A 24 -0.91 8.19 -13.52
C ASP A 24 -2.35 8.56 -13.12
N GLU A 25 -3.31 8.34 -14.03
CA GLU A 25 -4.72 8.69 -13.84
C GLU A 25 -5.39 7.92 -12.68
N LYS A 26 -4.85 6.78 -12.26
CA LYS A 26 -5.46 5.89 -11.29
C LYS A 26 -4.63 5.71 -10.03
N PHE A 27 -3.30 5.81 -10.10
CA PHE A 27 -2.39 5.50 -9.02
C PHE A 27 -1.21 6.47 -8.92
N VAL A 28 -0.73 6.62 -7.69
CA VAL A 28 0.47 7.37 -7.35
C VAL A 28 1.39 6.49 -6.52
N ALA A 29 2.69 6.50 -6.83
CA ALA A 29 3.71 5.80 -6.05
C ALA A 29 4.74 6.78 -5.50
N PHE A 30 5.11 6.61 -4.24
CA PHE A 30 6.09 7.47 -3.57
C PHE A 30 6.84 6.70 -2.47
N LEU A 31 7.92 7.31 -1.97
CA LEU A 31 8.74 6.71 -0.92
C LEU A 31 8.11 6.94 0.46
N HIS A 32 8.01 5.88 1.26
CA HIS A 32 7.53 5.97 2.63
C HIS A 32 8.54 6.72 3.52
N ILE A 33 8.11 7.77 4.21
CA ILE A 33 8.98 8.58 5.08
C ILE A 33 9.60 7.76 6.20
N ASN A 34 8.79 6.92 6.87
CA ASN A 34 9.27 5.99 7.90
C ASN A 34 9.59 4.61 7.29
N ARG A 35 10.75 4.50 6.64
CA ARG A 35 11.15 3.29 5.92
C ARG A 35 11.30 2.11 6.87
N SER A 36 10.55 1.02 6.67
CA SER A 36 10.68 -0.20 7.49
C SER A 36 11.67 -1.22 6.93
N ALA A 37 12.08 -1.05 5.69
CA ALA A 37 13.03 -1.90 4.98
C ALA A 37 14.01 -1.03 4.18
N TYR A 38 15.01 -1.64 3.55
CA TYR A 38 16.03 -0.95 2.73
C TYR A 38 15.42 0.08 1.79
N ARG A 39 14.36 -0.31 1.07
CA ARG A 39 13.43 0.62 0.42
C ARG A 39 12.00 0.26 0.80
N HIS A 40 11.19 1.28 1.04
CA HIS A 40 9.80 1.09 1.42
C HIS A 40 8.97 2.12 0.66
N TYR A 41 8.14 1.64 -0.25
CA TYR A 41 7.29 2.47 -1.08
C TYR A 41 5.84 2.28 -0.70
N LEU A 42 5.06 3.31 -1.00
CA LEU A 42 3.61 3.25 -1.00
C LEU A 42 3.09 3.44 -2.41
N VAL A 43 2.12 2.62 -2.79
CA VAL A 43 1.29 2.81 -3.98
C VAL A 43 -0.14 3.03 -3.51
N ILE A 44 -0.73 4.16 -3.90
CA ILE A 44 -2.06 4.58 -3.49
C ILE A 44 -2.94 4.85 -4.72
N PRO A 45 -4.25 4.60 -4.67
CA PRO A 45 -5.18 5.07 -5.69
C PRO A 45 -5.34 6.59 -5.60
N VAL A 46 -5.57 7.21 -6.76
CA VAL A 46 -5.99 8.63 -6.88
C VAL A 46 -7.34 8.83 -6.19
N ASP A 47 -8.26 7.90 -6.39
CA ASP A 47 -9.54 7.86 -5.69
C ASP A 47 -9.36 7.49 -4.21
N HIS A 48 -10.10 8.16 -3.33
CA HIS A 48 -10.07 7.85 -1.91
C HIS A 48 -10.86 6.57 -1.61
N ILE A 49 -10.15 5.48 -1.37
CA ILE A 49 -10.70 4.21 -0.89
C ILE A 49 -10.24 4.04 0.55
N ALA A 50 -11.13 3.98 1.53
CA ALA A 50 -10.72 4.05 2.94
C ALA A 50 -9.85 2.85 3.36
N THR A 51 -10.29 1.63 3.07
CA THR A 51 -9.62 0.42 3.55
C THR A 51 -9.60 -0.69 2.50
N VAL A 52 -8.82 -1.74 2.77
CA VAL A 52 -8.83 -2.97 1.96
C VAL A 52 -10.18 -3.70 1.99
N ARG A 53 -11.07 -3.39 2.96
CA ARG A 53 -12.43 -3.96 3.00
C ARG A 53 -13.34 -3.34 1.95
N ASP A 54 -13.04 -2.10 1.57
CA ASP A 54 -13.75 -1.35 0.54
C ASP A 54 -13.17 -1.64 -0.86
N LEU A 55 -12.17 -2.54 -0.93
CA LEU A 55 -11.56 -2.98 -2.17
C LEU A 55 -12.57 -3.82 -2.98
N GLN A 56 -13.13 -3.22 -4.03
CA GLN A 56 -13.98 -3.93 -4.97
C GLN A 56 -13.15 -4.81 -5.92
N ARG A 57 -13.80 -5.75 -6.62
CA ARG A 57 -13.16 -6.59 -7.64
C ARG A 57 -12.41 -5.82 -8.75
N ARG A 58 -12.70 -4.54 -8.94
CA ARG A 58 -12.10 -3.68 -9.98
C ARG A 58 -10.72 -3.13 -9.62
N THR A 59 -10.26 -3.32 -8.38
CA THR A 59 -9.01 -2.72 -7.85
C THR A 59 -7.77 -3.62 -7.94
N THR A 60 -7.85 -4.75 -8.65
CA THR A 60 -6.69 -5.63 -8.94
C THR A 60 -5.53 -4.88 -9.59
N HIS A 61 -5.84 -3.77 -10.26
CA HIS A 61 -4.89 -2.90 -10.93
C HIS A 61 -3.86 -2.25 -9.99
N VAL A 62 -4.19 -2.00 -8.71
CA VAL A 62 -3.22 -1.46 -7.72
C VAL A 62 -2.01 -2.38 -7.61
N LEU A 63 -2.26 -3.69 -7.60
CA LEU A 63 -1.24 -4.70 -7.42
C LEU A 63 -0.41 -4.90 -8.67
N THR A 64 -1.05 -4.91 -9.84
CA THR A 64 -0.34 -4.90 -11.12
C THR A 64 0.57 -3.69 -11.21
N VAL A 65 0.09 -2.50 -10.87
CA VAL A 65 0.88 -1.26 -10.91
C VAL A 65 2.03 -1.30 -9.91
N GLY A 66 1.76 -1.69 -8.65
CA GLY A 66 2.81 -1.82 -7.64
C GLY A 66 3.86 -2.86 -7.99
N GLN A 67 3.45 -4.00 -8.55
CA GLN A 67 4.36 -5.00 -9.10
C GLN A 67 5.10 -4.42 -10.30
N THR A 68 4.46 -3.94 -11.35
CA THR A 68 5.16 -3.44 -12.56
C THR A 68 6.15 -2.31 -12.26
N ILE A 69 5.78 -1.32 -11.44
CA ILE A 69 6.65 -0.18 -11.11
C ILE A 69 7.83 -0.63 -10.25
N LEU A 70 7.61 -1.57 -9.31
CA LEU A 70 8.56 -1.88 -8.26
C LEU A 70 9.04 -3.33 -8.26
N HIS A 71 8.78 -4.14 -9.30
CA HIS A 71 9.08 -5.57 -9.34
C HIS A 71 10.58 -5.86 -9.20
N ARG A 72 11.41 -4.94 -9.71
CA ARG A 72 12.87 -5.07 -9.65
C ARG A 72 13.44 -4.72 -8.28
N ASP A 73 12.71 -3.94 -7.51
CA ASP A 73 13.21 -3.34 -6.27
C ASP A 73 12.54 -3.93 -5.02
N ALA A 74 11.24 -4.20 -5.06
CA ALA A 74 10.45 -4.70 -3.94
C ALA A 74 10.14 -6.19 -4.07
N GLN A 75 10.29 -6.91 -2.97
CA GLN A 75 10.09 -8.36 -2.88
C GLN A 75 8.79 -8.72 -2.16
N GLN A 76 8.31 -7.84 -1.29
CA GLN A 76 7.10 -8.09 -0.51
C GLN A 76 6.06 -6.98 -0.72
N PHE A 77 4.83 -7.41 -0.96
CA PHE A 77 3.70 -6.54 -1.29
C PHE A 77 2.51 -6.87 -0.37
N GLY A 78 1.90 -5.85 0.25
CA GLY A 78 0.70 -6.09 1.04
C GLY A 78 0.08 -4.85 1.67
N PHE A 79 -1.03 -5.06 2.35
CA PHE A 79 -1.87 -4.01 2.92
C PHE A 79 -1.99 -4.19 4.44
N HIS A 80 -1.96 -3.10 5.19
CA HIS A 80 -2.46 -3.12 6.55
C HIS A 80 -3.99 -3.11 6.56
N GLN A 81 -4.58 -3.73 7.58
CA GLN A 81 -6.02 -3.87 7.72
C GLN A 81 -6.52 -3.20 8.98
N PRO A 82 -7.75 -2.65 8.99
CA PRO A 82 -8.36 -2.12 10.20
C PRO A 82 -8.44 -3.17 11.31
N PRO A 83 -8.10 -2.81 12.57
CA PRO A 83 -7.78 -1.45 13.07
C PRO A 83 -6.29 -1.06 13.02
N PHE A 84 -5.44 -1.80 12.30
CA PHE A 84 -3.99 -1.64 12.28
C PHE A 84 -3.45 -0.77 11.13
N ASN A 85 -4.33 -0.21 10.28
CA ASN A 85 -3.93 0.77 9.27
C ASN A 85 -3.72 2.15 9.91
N SER A 86 -2.62 2.83 9.57
CA SER A 86 -2.32 4.15 10.16
C SER A 86 -3.03 5.31 9.45
N VAL A 87 -3.44 5.12 8.20
CA VAL A 87 -4.15 6.09 7.38
C VAL A 87 -5.33 5.39 6.72
N ASP A 88 -6.51 5.99 6.81
CA ASP A 88 -7.74 5.51 6.15
C ASP A 88 -7.76 5.93 4.68
N HIS A 89 -6.73 5.51 3.93
CA HIS A 89 -6.68 5.58 2.47
C HIS A 89 -5.84 4.40 2.02
N LEU A 90 -6.39 3.56 1.15
CA LEU A 90 -5.82 2.32 0.68
C LEU A 90 -4.39 2.55 0.19
N HIS A 91 -3.45 1.81 0.76
CA HIS A 91 -2.05 1.93 0.39
C HIS A 91 -1.40 0.57 0.39
N LEU A 92 -0.83 0.21 -0.77
CA LEU A 92 -0.01 -0.97 -0.93
C LEU A 92 1.40 -0.64 -0.42
N HIS A 93 1.88 -1.42 0.54
CA HIS A 93 3.28 -1.40 0.92
C HIS A 93 4.08 -2.27 -0.05
N CYS A 94 5.11 -1.68 -0.66
CA CYS A 94 6.10 -2.41 -1.46
C CYS A 94 7.45 -2.33 -0.75
N LEU A 95 7.97 -3.46 -0.32
CA LEU A 95 9.15 -3.54 0.55
C LEU A 95 10.32 -4.20 -0.18
N ALA A 96 11.41 -3.46 -0.30
CA ALA A 96 12.71 -3.98 -0.67
C ALA A 96 13.46 -4.39 0.60
N LEU A 97 13.67 -5.69 0.78
CA LEU A 97 14.35 -6.27 1.93
C LEU A 97 15.87 -6.01 1.86
N PRO A 98 16.61 -6.08 2.99
CA PRO A 98 16.17 -6.51 4.33
C PRO A 98 15.36 -5.46 5.09
N TYR A 99 14.66 -5.91 6.14
CA TYR A 99 14.05 -5.04 7.14
C TYR A 99 15.12 -4.30 7.95
N ALA A 100 14.88 -3.02 8.22
CA ALA A 100 15.82 -2.18 8.95
C ALA A 100 15.08 -1.23 9.92
N PRO A 101 15.26 -1.39 11.24
CA PRO A 101 15.89 -2.53 11.93
C PRO A 101 15.09 -3.84 11.73
N SER A 102 15.76 -4.98 11.91
CA SER A 102 15.21 -6.31 11.57
C SER A 102 13.84 -6.57 12.21
N TRP A 103 13.63 -6.22 13.50
CA TRP A 103 12.37 -6.40 14.23
C TRP A 103 11.15 -5.71 13.59
N ARG A 104 11.33 -4.75 12.68
CA ARG A 104 10.20 -4.15 11.94
C ARG A 104 9.46 -5.17 11.06
N HIS A 105 10.08 -6.31 10.73
CA HIS A 105 9.41 -7.40 10.01
C HIS A 105 8.12 -7.86 10.71
N LEU A 106 8.04 -7.76 12.04
CA LEU A 106 6.87 -8.15 12.83
C LEU A 106 5.58 -7.42 12.39
N LYS A 107 5.69 -6.17 11.93
CA LYS A 107 4.54 -5.39 11.43
C LYS A 107 3.94 -5.96 10.15
N TYR A 108 4.75 -6.67 9.37
CA TYR A 108 4.42 -7.18 8.04
C TYR A 108 4.28 -8.71 8.03
N LEU A 109 4.25 -9.34 9.21
CA LEU A 109 3.93 -10.75 9.34
C LEU A 109 2.47 -10.97 8.93
N SER A 110 2.27 -11.77 7.89
CA SER A 110 0.94 -12.18 7.47
C SER A 110 0.40 -13.26 8.42
N LEU A 111 -0.18 -12.83 9.54
CA LEU A 111 -0.90 -13.69 10.50
C LEU A 111 -2.39 -13.80 10.16
N TRP A 112 -2.73 -13.70 8.87
CA TRP A 112 -4.10 -13.78 8.40
C TRP A 112 -4.80 -15.06 8.93
N PRO A 113 -6.05 -14.99 9.42
CA PRO A 113 -6.99 -13.85 9.39
C PRO A 113 -6.93 -12.92 10.61
N TYR A 114 -6.11 -13.21 11.62
CA TYR A 114 -6.04 -12.45 12.87
C TYR A 114 -4.93 -11.37 12.86
N GLY A 115 -4.12 -11.34 11.81
CA GLY A 115 -3.01 -10.40 11.63
C GLY A 115 -3.43 -9.07 11.03
N GLY A 116 -2.73 -8.00 11.40
CA GLY A 116 -2.95 -6.65 10.87
C GLY A 116 -2.42 -6.41 9.45
N PHE A 117 -1.74 -7.39 8.84
CA PHE A 117 -1.16 -7.29 7.50
C PHE A 117 -1.58 -8.46 6.61
N ILE A 118 -2.13 -8.15 5.44
CA ILE A 118 -2.48 -9.13 4.40
C ILE A 118 -1.55 -8.98 3.20
N GLU A 119 -0.96 -10.09 2.79
CA GLU A 119 -0.16 -10.14 1.57
C GLU A 119 -1.06 -9.93 0.33
N ALA A 120 -0.56 -9.12 -0.60
CA ALA A 120 -1.25 -8.77 -1.83
C ALA A 120 -1.72 -10.00 -2.63
N GLY A 121 -0.85 -11.01 -2.78
CA GLY A 121 -1.17 -12.24 -3.51
C GLY A 121 -2.36 -12.98 -2.90
N LYS A 122 -2.33 -13.21 -1.58
CA LYS A 122 -3.42 -13.87 -0.84
C LYS A 122 -4.74 -13.10 -0.92
N LEU A 123 -4.68 -11.77 -0.90
CA LEU A 123 -5.87 -10.93 -1.05
C LEU A 123 -6.51 -11.10 -2.43
N LEU A 124 -5.72 -11.17 -3.50
CA LEU A 124 -6.23 -11.38 -4.85
C LEU A 124 -6.93 -12.71 -5.01
N GLU A 125 -6.35 -13.78 -4.47
CA GLU A 125 -6.95 -15.12 -4.51
C GLU A 125 -8.34 -15.12 -3.88
N LYS A 126 -8.55 -14.36 -2.80
CA LYS A 126 -9.86 -14.22 -2.15
C LYS A 126 -10.88 -13.43 -2.97
N ILE A 127 -10.43 -12.41 -3.71
CA ILE A 127 -11.33 -11.49 -4.44
C ILE A 127 -11.73 -12.05 -5.81
N LYS A 128 -10.92 -12.96 -6.38
CA LYS A 128 -11.26 -13.68 -7.61
C LYS A 128 -12.60 -14.40 -7.44
N PRO A 129 -13.56 -14.25 -8.37
CA PRO A 129 -14.76 -15.08 -8.35
C PRO A 129 -14.38 -16.57 -8.48
N PRO A 130 -15.20 -17.47 -7.91
CA PRO A 130 -15.04 -18.92 -8.11
C PRO A 130 -15.13 -19.31 -9.59
#